data_AF-R8HSH1-F1
#
_entry.id   AF-R8HSH1-F1
#
_cell.length_a   1.000
_cell.length_b   1.000
_cell.length_c   1.000
_cell.angle_alpha   90.00
_cell.angle_beta   90.00
_cell.angle_gamma   90.00
#
_symmetry.space_group_name_H-M   'P 1'
#
loop_
_entity.id
_entity.type
_entity.pdbx_description
1 polymer ?
#
loop_
_entity_poly.entity_id
_entity_poly.type
_entity_poly.pdbx_seq_one_letter_code
_entity_poly.pdbx_strand_id
1 'polypeptide(L)' 'MKWHKLLSKEFAEIIKSKKILIPIIAVLFVPILYAGMFLWAFWDPYEQLDDLPVAVVNLDKGAVFDGKPIEVGKG' A
#
# COMPACT_ATOMS: atom_id res chain seq x y z
N MET A 1 9.67 4.49 42.82
CA MET A 1 9.68 3.61 41.62
C MET A 1 10.89 3.96 40.73
N LYS A 2 12.06 3.35 40.95
CA LYS A 2 13.33 3.73 40.29
C LYS A 2 13.46 3.30 38.82
N TRP A 3 12.59 2.39 38.37
CA TRP A 3 12.70 1.71 37.08
C TRP A 3 12.50 2.63 35.86
N HIS A 4 11.52 3.55 35.89
CA HIS A 4 11.30 4.46 34.76
C HIS A 4 12.47 5.42 34.53
N LYS A 5 13.19 5.80 35.58
CA LYS A 5 14.38 6.66 35.48
C LYS A 5 15.60 5.91 34.94
N LEU A 6 15.66 4.60 35.10
CA LEU A 6 16.71 3.78 34.49
C LEU A 6 16.43 3.62 33.00
N LEU A 7 15.20 3.27 32.63
CA LEU A 7 14.79 3.14 31.22
C LEU A 7 15.00 4.43 30.41
N SER A 8 14.63 5.58 30.95
CA SER A 8 14.83 6.86 30.25
C SER A 8 16.30 7.25 30.11
N LYS A 9 17.17 6.86 31.05
CA LYS A 9 18.61 7.07 30.95
C LYS A 9 19.24 6.20 29.88
N GLU A 10 18.90 4.91 29.84
CA GLU A 10 19.38 3.99 28.81
C GLU A 10 18.96 4.48 27.41
N PHE A 11 17.71 4.92 27.24
CA PHE A 11 17.24 5.52 25.99
C PHE A 11 18.03 6.77 25.58
N ALA A 12 18.33 7.64 26.54
CA ALA A 12 19.13 8.85 26.27
C ALA A 12 20.58 8.52 25.89
N GLU A 13 21.18 7.48 26.48
CA GLU A 13 22.53 7.01 26.13
C GLU A 13 22.58 6.40 24.73
N ILE A 14 21.57 5.61 24.35
CA ILE A 14 21.42 5.06 23.00
C ILE A 14 21.35 6.19 21.96
N ILE A 15 20.57 7.24 22.25
CA ILE A 15 20.43 8.40 21.33
C ILE A 15 21.73 9.23 21.26
N LYS A 16 22.49 9.34 22.35
CA LYS A 16 23.77 10.07 22.35
C LYS A 16 24.90 9.31 21.67
N SER A 17 24.89 7.98 21.71
CA SER A 17 25.97 7.17 21.17
C SER A 17 25.77 6.87 19.68
N LYS A 18 26.50 7.60 18.81
CA LYS A 18 26.46 7.37 17.35
C LYS A 18 26.76 5.92 16.95
N LYS A 19 27.64 5.23 17.68
CA LYS A 19 28.00 3.82 17.42
C LYS A 19 26.81 2.88 17.53
N ILE A 20 25.87 3.18 18.43
CA ILE A 20 24.66 2.37 18.66
C ILE A 20 23.49 2.92 17.82
N LEU A 21 23.39 4.24 17.68
CA LEU A 21 22.30 4.88 16.96
C LEU A 21 22.29 4.56 15.46
N ILE A 22 23.46 4.52 14.80
CA ILE A 22 23.59 4.25 13.36
C ILE A 22 22.95 2.90 12.96
N PRO A 23 23.32 1.76 13.57
CA PRO A 23 22.71 0.48 13.22
C PRO A 23 21.21 0.42 13.55
N ILE A 24 20.75 1.08 14.63
CA ILE A 24 19.31 1.16 14.94
C ILE A 24 18.55 1.88 13.83
N ILE A 25 19.05 3.03 13.37
CA ILE A 25 18.44 3.78 12.27
C ILE A 25 18.42 2.91 11.00
N ALA A 26 19.51 2.21 10.68
CA ALA A 26 19.57 1.34 9.52
C ALA A 26 18.49 0.24 9.54
N VAL A 27 18.26 -0.39 10.71
CA VAL A 27 17.20 -1.39 10.88
C VAL A 27 15.81 -0.76 10.78
N LEU A 28 15.60 0.42 11.34
CA LEU A 28 14.32 1.16 11.22
C LEU A 28 14.01 1.58 9.78
N PHE A 29 15.01 1.75 8.93
CA PHE A 29 14.80 2.04 7.52
C PHE A 29 14.22 0.85 6.75
N VAL A 30 14.45 -0.39 7.16
CA VAL A 30 13.92 -1.60 6.49
C VAL A 30 12.39 -1.58 6.35
N PRO A 31 11.59 -1.40 7.43
CA PRO A 31 10.13 -1.32 7.30
C PRO A 31 9.65 -0.08 6.55
N ILE A 32 10.37 1.05 6.64
CA ILE A 32 10.02 2.28 5.91
C ILE A 32 10.19 2.07 4.41
N LEU A 33 11.31 1.49 3.98
CA LEU A 33 11.55 1.16 2.58
C LEU A 33 10.54 0.13 2.07
N TYR A 34 10.24 -0.90 2.85
CA TYR A 34 9.22 -1.88 2.50
C TYR A 34 7.85 -1.22 2.27
N ALA A 35 7.38 -0.43 3.23
CA ALA A 35 6.11 0.28 3.10
C ALA A 35 6.11 1.28 1.94
N GLY A 36 7.22 2.01 1.75
CA GLY A 36 7.37 2.95 0.64
C GLY A 36 7.35 2.28 -0.73
N MET A 37 8.10 1.19 -0.91
CA MET A 37 8.09 0.40 -2.15
C MET A 37 6.72 -0.22 -2.42
N PHE A 38 6.04 -0.71 -1.38
CA PHE A 38 4.69 -1.23 -1.50
C PHE A 38 3.72 -0.14 -1.97
N LEU A 39 3.68 1.00 -1.29
CA LEU A 39 2.81 2.12 -1.68
C LEU A 39 3.12 2.60 -3.10
N TRP A 40 4.39 2.65 -3.49
CA TRP A 40 4.78 3.03 -4.85
C TRP A 40 4.30 2.03 -5.90
N ALA A 41 4.52 0.73 -5.68
CA ALA A 41 4.08 -0.31 -6.60
C ALA A 41 2.55 -0.42 -6.73
N PHE A 42 1.82 -0.03 -5.70
CA PHE A 42 0.35 -0.07 -5.67
C PHE A 42 -0.30 1.32 -5.74
N TRP A 43 0.45 2.37 -6.08
CA TRP A 43 -0.10 3.72 -6.21
C TRP A 43 -1.00 3.84 -7.44
N ASP A 44 -0.62 3.18 -8.53
CA ASP A 44 -1.41 3.09 -9.75
C ASP A 44 -1.42 1.65 -10.32
N PRO A 45 -2.23 0.75 -9.74
CA PRO A 45 -2.36 -0.61 -10.25
C PRO A 45 -3.16 -0.67 -11.57
N TYR A 46 -3.66 0.48 -12.04
CA TYR A 46 -4.47 0.61 -13.25
C TYR A 46 -3.66 1.11 -14.45
N GLU A 47 -2.43 1.64 -14.24
CA GLU A 47 -1.55 2.17 -15.30
C GLU A 47 -1.21 1.12 -16.39
N GLN A 48 -1.31 -0.18 -16.08
CA GLN A 48 -1.10 -1.28 -17.04
C GLN A 48 -2.41 -1.99 -17.47
N LEU A 49 -3.58 -1.47 -17.11
CA LEU A 49 -4.85 -2.08 -17.53
C LEU A 49 -5.18 -1.84 -19.00
N ASP A 50 -4.60 -0.81 -19.63
CA ASP A 50 -4.76 -0.56 -21.07
C ASP A 50 -4.22 -1.73 -21.93
N ASP A 51 -3.19 -2.43 -21.43
CA ASP A 51 -2.59 -3.60 -22.08
C ASP A 51 -3.19 -4.94 -21.60
N LEU A 52 -4.16 -4.93 -20.69
CA LEU A 52 -4.81 -6.15 -20.23
C LEU A 52 -6.03 -6.43 -21.12
N PRO A 53 -5.98 -7.40 -22.05
CA PRO A 53 -7.11 -7.73 -22.91
C PRO A 53 -8.23 -8.36 -22.08
N VAL A 54 -9.05 -7.52 -21.47
CA VAL A 54 -10.24 -7.94 -20.74
C VAL A 54 -11.35 -8.19 -21.75
N ALA A 55 -11.66 -9.46 -22.00
CA ALA A 55 -12.86 -9.82 -22.74
C ALA A 55 -14.08 -9.57 -21.85
N VAL A 56 -14.74 -8.43 -22.00
CA VAL A 56 -16.02 -8.16 -21.34
C VAL A 56 -17.09 -9.03 -22.00
N VAL A 57 -17.32 -10.21 -21.44
CA VAL A 57 -18.40 -11.10 -21.90
C VAL A 57 -19.69 -10.66 -21.24
N ASN A 58 -20.59 -10.07 -22.02
CA ASN A 58 -21.95 -9.79 -21.55
C ASN A 58 -22.80 -11.06 -21.63
N LEU A 59 -23.14 -11.64 -20.47
CA LEU A 59 -24.06 -12.78 -20.35
C LEU A 59 -25.51 -12.36 -20.10
N ASP A 60 -25.79 -11.04 -20.10
CA ASP A 60 -27.13 -10.55 -19.82
C ASP A 60 -28.08 -10.91 -20.97
N LYS A 61 -29.22 -11.48 -20.59
CA LYS A 61 -30.38 -11.57 -21.49
C LYS A 61 -30.97 -10.17 -21.56
N GLY A 62 -30.90 -9.54 -22.74
CA GLY A 62 -31.33 -8.15 -22.96
C GLY A 62 -32.64 -7.80 -22.26
N ALA A 63 -32.71 -6.60 -21.69
CA ALA A 63 -33.87 -6.12 -20.98
C ALA A 63 -34.74 -5.26 -21.91
N VAL A 64 -36.05 -5.20 -21.66
CA VAL A 64 -36.95 -4.24 -22.32
C VAL A 64 -37.19 -3.10 -21.37
N PHE A 65 -36.77 -1.90 -21.75
CA PHE A 65 -37.02 -0.68 -20.99
C PHE A 65 -37.90 0.25 -21.83
N ASP A 66 -39.03 0.66 -21.28
CA ASP A 66 -40.00 1.56 -21.93
C ASP A 66 -40.47 1.07 -23.32
N GLY A 67 -40.77 -0.23 -23.42
CA GLY A 67 -41.28 -0.86 -24.65
C GLY A 67 -40.23 -1.04 -25.76
N LYS A 68 -38.96 -0.68 -25.52
CA LYS A 68 -37.86 -0.86 -26.47
C LYS A 68 -36.83 -1.87 -25.95
N PRO A 69 -36.34 -2.79 -26.80
CA PRO A 69 -35.24 -3.67 -26.42
C PRO A 69 -33.99 -2.81 -26.19
N ILE A 70 -33.40 -2.93 -25.00
CA ILE A 70 -32.15 -2.27 -24.65
C ILE A 70 -31.04 -3.32 -24.52
N GLU A 71 -29.96 -3.12 -25.27
CA GLU A 71 -28.73 -3.90 -25.18
C GLU A 71 -27.65 -3.00 -24.57
N VAL A 72 -27.56 -3.00 -23.24
CA VAL A 72 -26.50 -2.28 -22.53
C VAL A 72 -25.31 -3.24 -22.42
N GLY A 73 -24.21 -2.92 -23.09
CA GLY A 73 -23.00 -3.77 -23.12
C GLY A 73 -22.38 -4.01 -24.49
N LYS A 74 -22.79 -3.29 -25.54
CA LYS A 74 -22.00 -3.19 -26.79
C LYS A 74 -20.99 -2.04 -26.64
N GLY A 75 -19.85 -2.37 -26.02
CA GLY A 75 -18.62 -1.57 -26.03
C GLY A 75 -17.55 -2.35 -26.76
#